data_AF-B7KDN6-F1
#
_entry.id   AF-B7KDN6-F1
#
_cell.length_a   1.000
_cell.length_b   1.000
_cell.length_c   1.000
_cell.angle_alpha   90.00
_cell.angle_beta   90.00
_cell.angle_gamma   90.00
#
_symmetry.space_group_name_H-M   'P 1'
#
loop_
_entity.id
_entity.type
_entity.pdbx_description
1 polymer ?
#
loop_
_entity_poly.entity_id
_entity_poly.type
_entity_poly.pdbx_seq_one_letter_code
_entity_poly.pdbx_strand_id
1 'polypeptide(L)'
;MKKAQLVLTFFFSFLLAVFVSFNLVVDSAMAFSGPVSESCIDLELSGSILSANCETANGYYEKASINLDEVIGNLDGMLSWDSQNFSQTCEDISLEKRYSITFPILMATCQEAIGGENYMATEVYLDDHIFNVNGTLFYN
;
A
#
# COMPACT_ATOMS: atom_id res chain seq x y z
N MET A 1 37.71 -7.02 50.84
CA MET A 1 36.49 -7.74 50.39
C MET A 1 35.37 -6.81 49.93
N LYS A 2 35.03 -5.72 50.65
CA LYS A 2 33.96 -4.77 50.25
C LYS A 2 34.19 -4.04 48.92
N LYS A 3 35.44 -3.68 48.59
CA LYS A 3 35.79 -2.96 47.34
C LYS A 3 35.55 -3.80 46.07
N ALA A 4 35.82 -5.10 46.11
CA ALA A 4 35.59 -6.00 44.97
C ALA A 4 34.09 -6.24 44.73
N GLN A 5 33.30 -6.34 45.81
CA GLN A 5 31.85 -6.45 45.73
C GLN A 5 31.19 -5.21 45.10
N LEU A 6 31.68 -4.01 45.46
CA LEU A 6 31.19 -2.73 44.92
C LEU A 6 31.50 -2.57 43.43
N VAL A 7 32.70 -2.96 43.01
CA VAL A 7 33.12 -2.94 41.60
C VAL A 7 32.28 -3.92 40.78
N LEU A 8 32.08 -5.14 41.28
CA LEU A 8 31.26 -6.16 40.62
C LEU A 8 29.79 -5.73 40.45
N THR A 9 29.21 -5.06 41.45
CA THR A 9 27.83 -4.54 41.35
C THR A 9 27.73 -3.38 40.36
N PHE A 10 28.71 -2.50 40.30
CA PHE A 10 28.77 -1.42 39.30
C PHE A 10 28.89 -1.95 37.87
N PHE A 11 29.76 -2.94 37.64
CA PHE A 11 29.90 -3.57 36.32
C PHE A 11 28.61 -4.29 35.89
N PHE A 12 27.94 -4.98 36.82
CA PHE A 12 26.70 -5.71 36.52
C PHE A 12 25.52 -4.76 36.22
N SER A 13 25.41 -3.65 36.97
CA SER A 13 24.37 -2.65 36.73
C SER A 13 24.61 -1.81 35.47
N PHE A 14 25.88 -1.55 35.11
CA PHE A 14 26.23 -0.95 33.82
C PHE A 14 25.92 -1.87 32.64
N LEU A 15 26.23 -3.17 32.75
CA LEU A 15 25.89 -4.18 31.73
C LEU A 15 24.38 -4.32 31.53
N LEU A 16 23.60 -4.28 32.61
CA LEU A 16 22.13 -4.34 32.54
C LEU A 16 21.55 -3.09 31.86
N ALA A 17 22.04 -1.90 32.19
CA ALA A 17 21.60 -0.66 31.57
C ALA A 17 21.89 -0.64 30.06
N VAL A 18 23.09 -1.10 29.66
CA VAL A 18 23.49 -1.23 28.24
C VAL A 18 22.55 -2.18 27.48
N PHE A 19 22.19 -3.33 28.07
CA PHE A 19 21.24 -4.27 27.47
C PHE A 19 19.81 -3.71 27.33
N VAL A 20 19.33 -2.93 28.30
CA VAL A 20 18.01 -2.28 28.20
C VAL A 20 17.99 -1.21 27.12
N SER A 21 19.08 -0.46 26.95
CA SER A 21 19.20 0.56 25.89
C SER A 21 19.32 0.01 24.46
N PHE A 22 19.73 -1.26 24.26
CA PHE A 22 19.75 -1.88 22.94
C PHE A 22 18.39 -2.47 22.49
N ASN A 23 17.37 -2.45 23.34
CA ASN A 23 16.03 -2.95 23.01
C ASN A 23 15.03 -1.86 22.59
N LEU A 24 15.45 -0.59 22.46
CA LEU A 24 14.51 0.55 22.38
C LEU A 24 14.66 1.50 21.20
N VAL A 25 15.27 1.07 20.09
CA VAL A 25 15.08 1.76 18.80
C VAL A 25 15.08 0.70 17.71
N VAL A 26 13.94 0.01 17.55
CA VAL A 26 13.59 -0.43 16.20
C VAL A 26 13.04 0.83 15.57
N ASP A 27 13.90 1.58 14.86
CA ASP A 27 13.41 2.64 13.99
C ASP A 27 12.42 1.97 13.05
N SER A 28 11.14 2.31 13.20
CA SER A 28 10.08 1.92 12.30
C SER A 28 10.31 2.65 10.97
N ALA A 29 11.33 2.22 10.24
CA ALA A 29 11.31 2.30 8.79
C ALA A 29 9.99 1.64 8.39
N MET A 30 9.11 2.44 7.78
CA MET A 30 7.81 2.00 7.25
C MET A 30 7.97 0.61 6.64
N ALA A 31 7.39 -0.42 7.27
CA ALA A 31 7.56 -1.78 6.80
C ALA A 31 6.84 -1.91 5.46
N PHE A 32 7.59 -2.13 4.40
CA PHE A 32 7.03 -2.45 3.09
C PHE A 32 6.45 -3.87 3.16
N SER A 33 5.13 -3.97 3.06
CA SER A 33 4.40 -5.23 3.14
C SER A 33 4.21 -5.89 1.77
N GLY A 34 4.60 -5.22 0.68
CA GLY A 34 4.49 -5.74 -0.69
C GLY A 34 3.34 -5.14 -1.50
N PRO A 35 3.08 -5.68 -2.71
CA PRO A 35 1.91 -5.35 -3.51
C PRO A 35 0.61 -5.55 -2.73
N VAL A 36 -0.42 -4.80 -3.10
CA VAL A 36 -1.71 -4.83 -2.39
C VAL A 36 -2.35 -6.22 -2.39
N SER A 37 -2.15 -7.04 -3.43
CA SER A 37 -2.71 -8.40 -3.48
C SER A 37 -2.08 -9.39 -2.51
N GLU A 38 -0.83 -9.16 -2.09
CA GLU A 38 -0.08 -10.11 -1.27
C GLU A 38 -0.35 -9.92 0.23
N SER A 39 -0.61 -8.67 0.64
CA SER A 39 -0.69 -8.29 2.05
C SER A 39 -1.96 -7.52 2.43
N CYS A 40 -2.94 -7.45 1.54
CA CYS A 40 -4.27 -6.94 1.84
C CYS A 40 -5.36 -7.94 1.43
N ILE A 41 -6.47 -7.90 2.16
CA ILE A 41 -7.67 -8.72 1.92
C ILE A 41 -8.89 -7.83 1.73
N ASP A 42 -9.97 -8.41 1.21
CA ASP A 42 -11.25 -7.73 1.00
C ASP A 42 -11.14 -6.46 0.15
N LEU A 43 -10.32 -6.50 -0.91
CA LEU A 43 -10.23 -5.37 -1.85
C LEU A 43 -11.60 -5.09 -2.48
N GLU A 44 -12.03 -3.84 -2.37
CA GLU A 44 -13.29 -3.30 -2.88
C GLU A 44 -13.04 -1.96 -3.58
N LEU A 45 -13.81 -1.69 -4.62
CA LEU A 45 -13.77 -0.42 -5.35
C LEU A 45 -15.13 0.27 -5.25
N SER A 46 -15.12 1.55 -4.85
CA SER A 46 -16.31 2.41 -4.83
C SER A 46 -16.01 3.72 -5.56
N GLY A 47 -16.51 3.83 -6.80
CA GLY A 47 -16.08 4.89 -7.72
C GLY A 47 -14.59 4.75 -8.02
N SER A 48 -13.80 5.78 -7.70
CA SER A 48 -12.33 5.77 -7.80
C SER A 48 -11.62 5.41 -6.48
N ILE A 49 -12.36 5.13 -5.39
CA ILE A 49 -11.75 4.80 -4.10
C ILE A 49 -11.53 3.29 -4.00
N LEU A 50 -10.26 2.86 -3.97
CA LEU A 50 -9.87 1.50 -3.62
C LEU A 50 -9.78 1.39 -2.11
N SER A 51 -10.43 0.39 -1.51
CA SER A 51 -10.37 0.09 -0.08
C SER A 51 -9.99 -1.37 0.15
N ALA A 52 -9.28 -1.64 1.23
CA ALA A 52 -8.91 -2.99 1.65
C ALA A 52 -8.61 -3.06 3.16
N ASN A 53 -8.52 -4.27 3.72
CA ASN A 53 -7.91 -4.50 5.01
C ASN A 53 -6.46 -4.93 4.78
N CYS A 54 -5.48 -4.16 5.26
CA CYS A 54 -4.06 -4.34 4.95
C CYS A 54 -3.24 -4.71 6.18
N GLU A 55 -2.29 -5.63 5.99
CA GLU A 55 -1.41 -6.12 7.05
C GLU A 55 -0.41 -5.05 7.48
N THR A 56 -0.30 -4.87 8.79
CA THR A 56 0.62 -3.97 9.48
C THR A 56 1.89 -4.73 9.90
N ALA A 57 2.96 -4.03 10.26
CA ALA A 57 4.26 -4.62 10.63
C ALA A 57 4.19 -5.53 11.87
N ASN A 58 3.17 -5.37 12.70
CA ASN A 58 2.90 -6.21 13.87
C ASN A 58 1.92 -7.37 13.58
N GLY A 59 1.54 -7.58 12.31
CA GLY A 59 0.72 -8.70 11.85
C GLY A 59 -0.79 -8.53 12.04
N TYR A 60 -1.27 -7.34 12.41
CA TYR A 60 -2.70 -7.02 12.44
C TYR A 60 -3.16 -6.45 11.09
N TYR A 61 -4.48 -6.40 10.88
CA TYR A 61 -5.06 -5.80 9.69
C TYR A 61 -5.74 -4.48 10.04
N GLU A 62 -5.44 -3.43 9.27
CA GLU A 62 -6.08 -2.12 9.37
C GLU A 62 -6.81 -1.77 8.08
N LYS A 63 -7.91 -1.02 8.19
CA LYS A 63 -8.65 -0.55 7.02
C LYS A 63 -7.84 0.56 6.35
N ALA A 64 -7.53 0.37 5.08
CA ALA A 64 -6.82 1.31 4.25
C ALA A 64 -7.64 1.68 3.00
N SER A 65 -7.42 2.88 2.48
CA SER A 65 -8.02 3.32 1.23
C SER A 65 -7.12 4.30 0.49
N ILE A 66 -7.19 4.30 -0.84
CA ILE A 66 -6.52 5.27 -1.70
C ILE A 66 -7.48 5.73 -2.81
N ASN A 67 -7.39 6.99 -3.19
CA ASN A 67 -8.14 7.54 -4.31
C ASN A 67 -7.33 7.35 -5.61
N LEU A 68 -7.81 6.49 -6.50
CA LEU A 68 -7.13 6.20 -7.76
C LEU A 68 -7.18 7.38 -8.73
N ASP A 69 -8.10 8.34 -8.59
CA ASP A 69 -8.08 9.56 -9.41
C ASP A 69 -6.84 10.44 -9.14
N GLU A 70 -6.14 10.25 -8.03
CA GLU A 70 -4.93 11.01 -7.72
C GLU A 70 -3.71 10.54 -8.53
N VAL A 71 -3.76 9.32 -9.08
CA VAL A 71 -2.60 8.63 -9.66
C VAL A 71 -2.89 7.93 -10.99
N ILE A 72 -4.17 7.80 -11.37
CA ILE A 72 -4.60 7.26 -12.66
C ILE A 72 -5.42 8.33 -13.41
N GLY A 73 -5.07 8.53 -14.67
CA GLY A 73 -5.84 9.32 -15.62
C GLY A 73 -6.22 8.54 -16.86
N ASN A 74 -6.92 9.22 -17.77
CA ASN A 74 -7.23 8.74 -19.11
C ASN A 74 -6.32 9.47 -20.12
N LEU A 75 -5.51 8.72 -20.87
CA LEU A 75 -4.68 9.22 -21.95
C LEU A 75 -5.11 8.56 -23.27
N ASP A 76 -5.84 9.30 -24.08
CA ASP A 76 -6.33 8.85 -25.40
C ASP A 76 -7.09 7.51 -25.35
N GLY A 77 -7.97 7.35 -24.35
CA GLY A 77 -8.75 6.13 -24.13
C GLY A 77 -8.04 5.05 -23.31
N MET A 78 -6.79 5.27 -22.90
CA MET A 78 -6.04 4.32 -22.09
C MET A 78 -5.91 4.78 -20.64
N LEU A 79 -6.16 3.88 -19.69
CA LEU A 79 -5.79 4.12 -18.29
C LEU A 79 -4.27 4.27 -18.21
N SER A 80 -3.81 5.35 -17.56
CA SER A 80 -2.40 5.68 -17.43
C SER A 80 -2.09 6.09 -16.00
N TRP A 81 -1.04 5.51 -15.44
CA TRP A 81 -0.38 6.01 -14.23
C TRP A 81 0.22 7.41 -14.47
N ASP A 82 0.59 8.09 -13.38
CA ASP A 82 1.14 9.46 -13.38
C ASP A 82 0.24 10.53 -14.03
N SER A 83 -1.05 10.21 -14.17
CA SER A 83 -2.09 11.12 -14.62
C SER A 83 -3.22 11.13 -13.59
N GLN A 84 -4.29 11.90 -13.80
CA GLN A 84 -5.33 12.09 -12.79
C GLN A 84 -6.73 12.10 -13.39
N ASN A 85 -7.71 11.84 -12.52
CA ASN A 85 -9.14 12.00 -12.76
C ASN A 85 -9.68 11.12 -13.91
N PHE A 86 -9.23 9.87 -14.04
CA PHE A 86 -9.77 8.94 -15.04
C PHE A 86 -11.29 8.79 -14.91
N SER A 87 -11.83 8.83 -13.67
CA SER A 87 -13.25 8.65 -13.41
C SER A 87 -14.16 9.70 -14.09
N GLN A 88 -13.60 10.83 -14.52
CA GLN A 88 -14.34 11.89 -15.20
C GLN A 88 -14.61 11.59 -16.68
N THR A 89 -13.86 10.66 -17.28
CA THR A 89 -13.89 10.37 -18.72
C THR A 89 -13.92 8.88 -19.03
N CYS A 90 -14.14 8.06 -18.00
CA CYS A 90 -14.24 6.61 -18.10
C CYS A 90 -15.54 6.13 -17.47
N GLU A 91 -16.08 5.05 -18.03
CA GLU A 91 -17.32 4.40 -17.65
C GLU A 91 -17.07 2.91 -17.38
N ASP A 92 -18.07 2.19 -16.85
CA ASP A 92 -18.00 0.76 -16.53
C ASP A 92 -16.78 0.39 -15.65
N ILE A 93 -16.41 1.29 -14.74
CA ILE A 93 -15.25 1.14 -13.86
C ILE A 93 -15.49 -0.02 -12.91
N SER A 94 -14.58 -0.99 -12.91
CA SER A 94 -14.70 -2.20 -12.11
C SER A 94 -13.35 -2.75 -11.66
N LEU A 95 -13.39 -3.45 -10.53
CA LEU A 95 -12.28 -4.21 -9.98
C LEU A 95 -12.50 -5.68 -10.28
N GLU A 96 -11.65 -6.26 -11.13
CA GLU A 96 -11.69 -7.68 -11.43
C GLU A 96 -10.58 -8.46 -10.72
N LYS A 97 -10.94 -9.68 -10.27
CA LYS A 97 -10.01 -10.71 -9.80
C LYS A 97 -10.18 -11.91 -10.71
N ARG A 98 -9.23 -12.17 -11.61
CA ARG A 98 -9.32 -13.31 -12.51
C ARG A 98 -8.82 -14.57 -11.78
N TYR A 99 -9.63 -15.62 -11.69
CA TYR A 99 -9.34 -16.85 -10.92
C TYR A 99 -7.98 -17.54 -11.20
N SER A 100 -7.29 -17.19 -12.30
CA SER A 100 -5.99 -17.74 -12.69
C SER A 100 -4.80 -16.81 -12.40
N ILE A 101 -5.04 -15.57 -11.98
CA ILE A 101 -4.01 -14.57 -11.64
C ILE A 101 -4.46 -13.81 -10.39
N THR A 102 -3.65 -13.87 -9.33
CA THR A 102 -3.95 -13.24 -8.02
C THR A 102 -3.90 -11.71 -8.06
N PHE A 103 -3.62 -11.10 -9.21
CA PHE A 103 -3.41 -9.67 -9.34
C PHE A 103 -4.75 -8.93 -9.55
N PRO A 104 -5.08 -7.92 -8.73
CA PRO A 104 -6.26 -7.08 -8.90
C PRO A 104 -6.11 -6.17 -10.13
N ILE A 105 -7.10 -6.21 -11.01
CA ILE A 105 -7.12 -5.46 -12.27
C ILE A 105 -8.18 -4.37 -12.17
N LEU A 106 -7.80 -3.12 -12.42
CA LEU A 106 -8.75 -2.03 -12.66
C LEU A 106 -9.11 -2.04 -14.14
N MET A 107 -10.38 -2.18 -14.45
CA MET A 107 -10.90 -2.15 -15.82
C MET A 107 -11.85 -0.96 -15.97
N ALA A 108 -11.82 -0.32 -17.14
CA ALA A 108 -12.76 0.73 -17.49
C ALA A 108 -12.92 0.85 -19.02
N THR A 109 -13.95 1.57 -19.43
CA THR A 109 -14.18 1.99 -20.82
C THR A 109 -13.96 3.49 -20.89
N CYS A 110 -12.88 3.95 -21.52
CA CYS A 110 -12.42 5.34 -21.47
C CYS A 110 -12.54 6.05 -22.81
N GLN A 111 -12.85 7.34 -22.77
CA GLN A 111 -13.00 8.21 -23.95
C GLN A 111 -11.65 8.45 -24.65
N GLU A 112 -11.56 8.28 -25.97
CA GLU A 112 -10.32 8.53 -26.75
C GLU A 112 -9.96 10.02 -26.74
N ALA A 113 -10.76 10.87 -27.40
CA ALA A 113 -10.52 12.31 -27.42
C ALA A 113 -11.44 13.04 -26.44
N ILE A 114 -10.92 14.07 -25.75
CA ILE A 114 -11.73 14.94 -24.85
C ILE A 114 -12.96 15.47 -25.61
N GLY A 115 -14.15 15.06 -25.18
CA GLY A 115 -15.43 15.45 -25.80
C GLY A 115 -15.83 14.66 -27.05
N GLY A 116 -15.12 13.57 -27.39
CA GLY A 116 -15.47 12.64 -28.46
C GLY A 116 -16.51 11.60 -28.06
N GLU A 117 -17.08 10.89 -29.03
CA GLU A 117 -18.08 9.83 -28.77
C GLU A 117 -17.46 8.43 -28.73
N ASN A 118 -16.16 8.31 -29.03
CA ASN A 118 -15.48 7.03 -29.05
C ASN A 118 -14.90 6.69 -27.69
N TYR A 119 -15.10 5.43 -27.30
CA TYR A 119 -14.56 4.86 -26.09
C TYR A 119 -13.90 3.52 -26.38
N MET A 120 -12.90 3.18 -25.58
CA MET A 120 -12.20 1.90 -25.66
C MET A 120 -12.07 1.25 -24.28
N ALA A 121 -12.15 -0.08 -24.26
CA ALA A 121 -11.88 -0.85 -23.05
C ALA A 121 -10.37 -0.86 -22.76
N THR A 122 -10.02 -0.66 -21.49
CA THR A 122 -8.63 -0.55 -21.03
C THR A 122 -8.52 -1.12 -19.61
N GLU A 123 -7.33 -1.59 -19.26
CA GLU A 123 -7.03 -2.22 -17.98
C GLU A 123 -5.63 -1.83 -17.46
N VAL A 124 -5.48 -1.78 -16.14
CA VAL A 124 -4.18 -1.69 -15.46
C VAL A 124 -4.12 -2.65 -14.28
N TYR A 125 -2.93 -3.18 -13.98
CA TYR A 125 -2.69 -4.03 -12.84
C TYR A 125 -2.35 -3.16 -11.63
N LEU A 126 -3.16 -3.23 -10.57
CA LEU A 126 -2.96 -2.36 -9.40
C LEU A 126 -1.68 -2.70 -8.65
N ASP A 127 -1.24 -3.95 -8.68
CA ASP A 127 0.01 -4.38 -8.04
C ASP A 127 1.28 -3.80 -8.67
N ASP A 128 1.19 -3.22 -9.88
CA ASP A 128 2.33 -2.56 -10.51
C ASP A 128 2.79 -1.34 -9.71
N HIS A 129 1.85 -0.65 -9.05
CA HIS A 129 2.09 0.65 -8.41
C HIS A 129 1.45 0.86 -7.04
N ILE A 130 0.48 0.02 -6.64
CA ILE A 130 -0.22 0.16 -5.35
C ILE A 130 0.32 -0.86 -4.36
N PHE A 131 0.89 -0.34 -3.28
CA PHE A 131 1.58 -1.12 -2.25
C PHE A 131 0.96 -0.90 -0.89
N ASN A 132 1.05 -1.94 -0.05
CA ASN A 132 0.79 -1.80 1.36
C ASN A 132 2.10 -1.44 2.09
N VAL A 133 2.05 -0.36 2.84
CA VAL A 133 3.13 0.09 3.69
C VAL A 133 2.59 0.24 5.12
N ASN A 134 2.85 -0.77 5.95
CA ASN A 134 2.41 -0.84 7.34
C ASN A 134 0.92 -0.50 7.56
N GLY A 135 0.03 -1.15 6.81
CA GLY A 135 -1.43 -0.97 6.91
C GLY A 135 -1.96 0.26 6.16
N THR A 136 -1.13 0.93 5.36
CA THR A 136 -1.53 2.08 4.54
C THR A 136 -1.30 1.77 3.06
N LEU A 137 -2.26 2.11 2.19
CA LEU A 137 -2.08 2.00 0.74
C LEU A 137 -1.26 3.19 0.22
N PHE A 138 -0.27 2.90 -0.61
CA PHE A 138 0.66 3.86 -1.17
C PHE A 138 0.84 3.66 -2.67
N TYR A 139 0.97 4.74 -3.42
CA TYR A 139 1.33 4.74 -4.84
C TYR A 139 2.85 5.00 -4.99
N ASN A 140 3.57 4.10 -5.68
CA ASN A 140 5.00 4.21 -5.94
C ASN A 140 5.35 4.10 -7.42
#